data_AF-A0A523X9C4-F1
#
_entry.id   AF-A0A523X9C4-F1
#
_cell.length_a   1.000
_cell.length_b   1.000
_cell.length_c   1.000
_cell.angle_alpha   90.00
_cell.angle_beta   90.00
_cell.angle_gamma   90.00
#
_symmetry.space_group_name_H-M   'P 1'
#
loop_
_entity.id
_entity.type
_entity.pdbx_description
1 polymer ?
#
loop_
_entity_poly.entity_id
_entity_poly.type
_entity_poly.pdbx_seq_one_letter_code
_entity_poly.pdbx_strand_id
1 'polypeptide(L)'
;MGGFANMATANVYIRFNKLHLARWNKAINKINSVLKTEKKDLPYRNAVDFSNLIVKNISTQKYSAGYAPLNIRYKEWKLKYGRSGREFWALFNRLIQRVSAFKVVGGWMGGIQAGMKVGGTSWFGKGDKGHIVDIAQYARWLEFGRRRQPARPLFQPTTVEYWKEGFVKRGAESLQKIKGVWK
;
A
#
# COMPACT_ATOMS: atom_id res chain seq x y z
N MET A 1 -47.41 67.42 7.29
CA MET A 1 -45.94 67.55 7.32
C MET A 1 -45.39 66.43 8.18
N GLY A 2 -44.89 65.36 7.57
CA GLY A 2 -44.30 64.21 8.28
C GLY A 2 -42.78 64.24 8.11
N GLY A 3 -42.05 64.44 9.20
CA GLY A 3 -40.60 64.42 9.21
C GLY A 3 -40.10 62.98 9.32
N PHE A 4 -39.39 62.51 8.29
CA PHE A 4 -38.65 61.25 8.36
C PHE A 4 -37.36 61.49 9.16
N ALA A 5 -37.27 60.87 10.33
CA ALA A 5 -36.07 60.86 11.14
C ALA A 5 -34.97 60.07 10.42
N ASN A 6 -33.86 60.73 10.11
CA ASN A 6 -32.62 60.10 9.67
C ASN A 6 -32.12 59.14 10.75
N MET A 7 -32.34 57.84 10.54
CA MET A 7 -31.70 56.81 11.36
C MET A 7 -30.21 56.77 10.99
N ALA A 8 -29.38 57.29 11.89
CA ALA A 8 -27.93 57.16 11.79
C ALA A 8 -27.55 55.68 11.78
N THR A 9 -26.91 55.22 10.69
CA THR A 9 -26.33 53.89 10.60
C THR A 9 -25.15 53.81 11.58
N ALA A 10 -25.34 53.06 12.67
CA ALA A 10 -24.26 52.76 13.61
C ALA A 10 -23.21 51.89 12.92
N ASN A 11 -22.06 52.48 12.58
CA ASN A 11 -20.91 51.72 12.09
C ASN A 11 -20.36 50.85 13.22
N VAL A 12 -20.59 49.54 13.15
CA VAL A 12 -20.03 48.56 14.08
C VAL A 12 -18.58 48.29 13.68
N TYR A 13 -17.63 48.80 14.47
CA TYR A 13 -16.21 48.50 14.29
C TYR A 13 -15.82 47.25 15.07
N ILE A 14 -15.60 46.13 14.37
CA ILE A 14 -15.03 44.91 14.97
C ILE A 14 -13.53 45.13 15.18
N ARG A 15 -13.12 45.40 16.43
CA ARG A 15 -11.69 45.48 16.78
C ARG A 15 -11.14 44.07 17.03
N PHE A 16 -10.35 43.56 16.10
CA PHE A 16 -9.63 42.29 16.30
C PHE A 16 -8.53 42.45 17.36
N ASN A 17 -8.59 41.66 18.43
CA ASN A 17 -7.54 41.60 19.43
C ASN A 17 -6.26 40.99 18.79
N LYS A 18 -5.18 41.76 18.71
CA LYS A 18 -3.89 41.33 18.14
C LYS A 18 -3.35 40.05 18.80
N LEU A 19 -3.59 39.84 20.10
CA LEU A 19 -3.19 38.62 20.80
C LEU A 19 -3.99 37.40 20.32
N HIS A 20 -5.28 37.57 20.02
CA HIS A 20 -6.11 36.49 19.49
C HIS A 20 -5.66 36.11 18.07
N LEU A 21 -5.38 37.11 17.23
CA LEU A 21 -4.82 36.89 15.90
C LEU A 21 -3.49 36.13 15.94
N ALA A 22 -2.57 36.52 16.84
CA ALA A 22 -1.30 35.83 17.02
C ALA A 22 -1.48 34.36 17.46
N ARG A 23 -2.44 34.11 18.37
CA ARG A 23 -2.79 32.75 18.81
C ARG A 23 -3.36 31.92 17.66
N TRP A 24 -4.28 32.48 16.87
CA TRP A 24 -4.86 31.80 15.69
C TRP A 24 -3.80 31.48 14.64
N ASN A 25 -2.94 32.45 14.30
CA ASN A 25 -1.85 32.23 13.35
C ASN A 25 -0.90 31.12 13.84
N LYS A 26 -0.60 31.07 15.14
CA LYS A 26 0.21 29.99 15.73
C LYS A 26 -0.48 28.64 15.59
N ALA A 27 -1.79 28.55 15.86
CA ALA A 27 -2.57 27.32 15.70
C ALA A 27 -2.61 26.85 14.24
N ILE A 28 -2.88 27.76 13.30
CA ILE A 28 -2.87 27.50 11.86
C ILE A 28 -1.50 26.99 11.41
N ASN A 29 -0.42 27.63 11.84
CA ASN A 29 0.94 27.20 11.50
C ASN A 29 1.28 25.80 12.02
N LYS A 30 0.82 25.45 13.22
CA LYS A 30 0.97 24.09 13.77
C LYS A 30 0.23 23.06 12.91
N ILE A 31 -1.03 23.33 12.55
CA ILE A 31 -1.82 22.44 11.68
C ILE A 31 -1.13 22.27 10.33
N ASN A 32 -0.70 23.37 9.71
CA ASN A 32 -0.01 23.35 8.43
C ASN A 32 1.28 22.52 8.49
N SER A 33 2.01 22.59 9.60
CA SER A 33 3.20 21.75 9.82
C SER A 33 2.83 20.27 9.86
N VAL A 34 1.81 19.89 10.65
CA VAL A 34 1.36 18.49 10.74
C VAL A 34 0.81 17.98 9.41
N LEU A 35 0.04 18.79 8.68
CA LEU A 35 -0.45 18.44 7.34
C LEU A 35 0.70 18.19 6.36
N LYS A 36 1.75 19.02 6.39
CA LYS A 36 2.93 18.82 5.53
C LYS A 36 3.66 17.51 5.86
N THR A 37 3.77 17.17 7.14
CA THR A 37 4.37 15.91 7.58
C THR A 37 3.51 14.72 7.17
N GLU A 38 2.21 14.75 7.47
CA GLU A 38 1.27 13.67 7.14
C GLU A 38 1.15 13.45 5.63
N LYS A 39 1.17 14.51 4.82
CA LYS A 39 1.18 14.40 3.35
C LYS A 39 2.37 13.59 2.83
N LYS A 40 3.51 13.62 3.51
CA LYS A 40 4.72 12.86 3.13
C LYS A 40 4.74 11.46 3.74
N ASP A 41 4.32 11.34 5.00
CA ASP A 41 4.47 10.13 5.81
C ASP A 41 3.33 9.12 5.62
N LEU A 42 2.08 9.57 5.53
CA LEU A 42 0.92 8.69 5.39
C LEU A 42 1.00 7.76 4.17
N PRO A 43 1.40 8.20 2.97
CA PRO A 43 1.55 7.30 1.83
C PRO A 43 2.60 6.20 2.06
N TYR A 44 3.71 6.54 2.72
CA TYR A 44 4.75 5.57 3.08
C TYR A 44 4.23 4.55 4.09
N ARG A 45 3.57 5.00 5.16
CA ARG A 45 2.97 4.10 6.17
C ARG A 45 1.94 3.15 5.55
N ASN A 46 1.11 3.64 4.62
CA ASN A 46 0.16 2.79 3.89
C ASN A 46 0.88 1.72 3.05
N ALA A 47 1.93 2.10 2.33
CA ALA A 47 2.72 1.16 1.52
C ALA A 47 3.40 0.08 2.38
N VAL A 48 3.91 0.44 3.56
CA VAL A 48 4.52 -0.50 4.52
C VAL A 48 3.49 -1.49 5.04
N ASP A 49 2.36 -1.02 5.54
CA ASP A 49 1.32 -1.91 6.06
C ASP A 49 0.77 -2.85 4.98
N PHE A 50 0.56 -2.32 3.77
CA PHE A 50 0.12 -3.13 2.64
C PHE A 50 1.13 -4.23 2.30
N SER A 51 2.43 -3.90 2.29
CA SER A 51 3.50 -4.88 2.08
C SER A 51 3.50 -5.96 3.17
N ASN A 52 3.35 -5.56 4.43
CA ASN A 52 3.26 -6.49 5.56
C ASN A 52 2.04 -7.42 5.43
N LEU A 53 0.90 -6.89 4.99
CA LEU A 53 -0.31 -7.69 4.77
C LEU A 53 -0.12 -8.69 3.62
N ILE A 54 0.52 -8.29 2.52
CA ILE A 54 0.89 -9.20 1.43
C ILE A 54 1.76 -10.34 1.98
N VAL A 55 2.85 -10.01 2.68
CA VAL A 55 3.76 -11.01 3.27
C VAL A 55 3.00 -11.96 4.19
N LYS A 56 2.14 -11.43 5.07
CA LYS A 56 1.31 -12.23 5.97
C LYS A 56 0.40 -13.19 5.18
N ASN A 57 -0.37 -12.69 4.22
CA ASN A 57 -1.33 -13.48 3.45
C ASN A 57 -0.67 -14.55 2.57
N ILE A 58 0.51 -14.25 2.02
CA ILE A 58 1.34 -15.24 1.31
C ILE A 58 1.81 -16.31 2.28
N SER A 59 2.36 -15.92 3.43
CA SER A 59 2.97 -16.84 4.40
C SER A 59 1.95 -17.78 5.04
N THR A 60 0.75 -17.29 5.33
CA THR A 60 -0.36 -18.09 5.88
C THR A 60 -1.16 -18.82 4.81
N GLN A 61 -0.85 -18.59 3.53
CA GLN A 61 -1.60 -19.10 2.38
C GLN A 61 -3.11 -18.82 2.49
N LYS A 62 -3.49 -17.63 2.99
CA LYS A 62 -4.87 -17.27 3.38
C LYS A 62 -5.93 -17.59 2.31
N TYR A 63 -5.62 -17.34 1.03
CA TYR A 63 -6.56 -17.52 -0.08
C TYR A 63 -6.41 -18.85 -0.81
N SER A 64 -5.63 -19.79 -0.25
CA SER A 64 -5.29 -21.03 -0.95
C SER A 64 -6.48 -21.94 -1.24
N ALA A 65 -7.53 -21.86 -0.42
CA ALA A 65 -8.79 -22.57 -0.63
C ALA A 65 -9.50 -22.16 -1.94
N GLY A 66 -9.31 -20.92 -2.41
CA GLY A 66 -9.91 -20.42 -3.64
C GLY A 66 -9.10 -20.69 -4.90
N TYR A 67 -7.95 -21.38 -4.79
CA TYR A 67 -7.08 -21.61 -5.93
C TYR A 67 -7.63 -22.69 -6.85
N ALA A 68 -7.66 -22.39 -8.15
CA ALA A 68 -8.03 -23.36 -9.16
C ALA A 68 -7.11 -24.61 -9.10
N PRO A 69 -7.67 -25.80 -9.36
CA PRO A 69 -6.90 -27.05 -9.34
C PRO A 69 -5.73 -26.97 -10.32
N LEU A 70 -4.63 -27.64 -9.95
CA LEU A 70 -3.48 -27.72 -10.84
C LEU A 70 -3.84 -28.53 -12.08
N ASN A 71 -3.54 -28.00 -13.27
CA ASN A 71 -3.60 -28.83 -14.47
C ASN A 71 -2.58 -29.98 -14.38
N ILE A 72 -2.87 -31.09 -15.06
CA ILE A 72 -2.10 -32.34 -14.97
C ILE A 72 -0.61 -32.11 -15.26
N ARG A 73 -0.28 -31.43 -16.36
CA ARG A 73 1.11 -31.12 -16.75
C ARG A 73 1.86 -30.31 -15.70
N TYR A 74 1.20 -29.34 -15.07
CA TYR A 74 1.79 -28.51 -14.03
C TYR A 74 1.91 -29.26 -12.71
N LYS A 75 0.97 -30.15 -12.40
CA LYS A 75 1.06 -31.07 -11.26
C LYS A 75 2.24 -32.03 -11.41
N GLU A 76 2.39 -32.67 -12.57
CA GLU A 76 3.53 -33.52 -12.92
C GLU A 76 4.86 -32.75 -12.85
N TRP A 77 4.90 -31.54 -13.42
CA TRP A 77 6.05 -30.67 -13.33
C TRP A 77 6.39 -30.34 -11.86
N LYS A 78 5.40 -29.95 -11.05
CA LYS A 78 5.57 -29.64 -9.63
C LYS A 78 6.02 -30.87 -8.83
N LEU A 79 5.56 -32.07 -9.17
CA LEU A 79 6.02 -33.31 -8.54
C LEU A 79 7.45 -33.67 -8.94
N LYS A 80 7.82 -33.50 -10.20
CA LYS A 80 9.15 -33.81 -10.74
C LYS A 80 10.24 -32.86 -10.23
N TYR A 81 9.94 -31.57 -10.19
CA TYR A 81 10.93 -30.52 -9.88
C TYR A 81 10.71 -29.85 -8.52
N GLY A 82 9.53 -30.00 -7.91
CA GLY A 82 9.25 -29.47 -6.57
C GLY A 82 9.74 -30.38 -5.43
N ARG A 83 10.03 -31.67 -5.70
CA ARG A 83 10.47 -32.65 -4.69
C ARG A 83 11.93 -32.48 -4.25
N SER A 84 12.82 -31.90 -5.06
CA SER A 84 14.20 -31.56 -4.64
C SER A 84 14.28 -30.30 -3.77
N GLY A 85 13.13 -29.66 -3.47
CA GLY A 85 12.92 -28.80 -2.30
C GLY A 85 13.53 -27.39 -2.38
N ARG A 86 14.82 -27.23 -2.70
CA ARG A 86 15.47 -25.92 -2.52
C ARG A 86 14.98 -24.84 -3.49
N GLU A 87 14.76 -25.16 -4.76
CA GLU A 87 14.61 -24.13 -5.79
C GLU A 87 13.19 -23.54 -5.87
N PHE A 88 12.16 -24.40 -5.75
CA PHE A 88 10.76 -23.95 -5.76
C PHE A 88 10.44 -23.14 -4.49
N TRP A 89 10.84 -23.65 -3.32
CA TRP A 89 10.70 -22.92 -2.06
C TRP A 89 11.60 -21.68 -2.03
N ALA A 90 12.76 -21.70 -2.70
CA ALA A 90 13.58 -20.50 -2.85
C ALA A 90 12.83 -19.39 -3.60
N LEU A 91 12.11 -19.68 -4.69
CA LEU A 91 11.32 -18.65 -5.39
C LEU A 91 10.20 -18.09 -4.54
N PHE A 92 9.53 -18.92 -3.74
CA PHE A 92 8.50 -18.48 -2.81
C PHE A 92 9.08 -17.61 -1.69
N ASN A 93 10.20 -18.02 -1.08
CA ASN A 93 10.90 -17.25 -0.06
C ASN A 93 11.45 -15.94 -0.63
N ARG A 94 11.99 -15.97 -1.85
CA ARG A 94 12.47 -14.79 -2.59
C ARG A 94 11.31 -13.84 -2.90
N LEU A 95 10.13 -14.35 -3.26
CA LEU A 95 8.94 -13.54 -3.44
C LEU A 95 8.64 -12.76 -2.16
N ILE A 96 8.56 -13.44 -1.01
CA ILE A 96 8.32 -12.82 0.30
C ILE A 96 9.39 -11.78 0.63
N GLN A 97 10.67 -12.13 0.48
CA GLN A 97 11.80 -11.22 0.78
C GLN A 97 11.83 -9.98 -0.11
N ARG A 98 11.15 -9.99 -1.26
CA ARG A 98 11.13 -8.88 -2.23
C ARG A 98 9.86 -8.03 -2.14
N VAL A 99 8.87 -8.46 -1.35
CA VAL A 99 7.72 -7.60 -1.04
C VAL A 99 8.18 -6.51 -0.07
N SER A 100 8.08 -5.26 -0.50
CA SER A 100 8.52 -4.10 0.27
C SER A 100 7.76 -2.84 -0.14
N ALA A 101 7.88 -1.80 0.70
CA ALA A 101 7.47 -0.46 0.33
C ALA A 101 8.58 0.21 -0.47
N PHE A 102 8.24 0.77 -1.64
CA PHE A 102 9.19 1.47 -2.50
C PHE A 102 8.59 2.74 -3.09
N LYS A 103 9.46 3.68 -3.44
CA LYS A 103 9.09 4.99 -3.96
C LYS A 103 8.82 4.91 -5.47
N VAL A 104 7.76 5.57 -5.91
CA VAL A 104 7.39 5.69 -7.33
C VAL A 104 7.13 7.15 -7.70
N VAL A 105 7.05 7.44 -9.00
CA VAL A 105 6.59 8.75 -9.47
C VAL A 105 5.17 8.95 -8.96
N GLY A 106 4.97 9.98 -8.13
CA GLY A 106 3.67 10.30 -7.53
C GLY A 106 3.40 9.71 -6.16
N GLY A 107 4.28 8.90 -5.56
CA GLY A 107 4.06 8.43 -4.19
C GLY A 107 4.87 7.21 -3.76
N TRP A 108 4.22 6.35 -2.97
CA TRP A 108 4.78 5.11 -2.44
C TRP A 108 3.86 3.94 -2.81
N MET A 109 4.46 2.79 -3.11
CA MET A 109 3.75 1.55 -3.39
C MET A 109 4.26 0.45 -2.47
N GLY A 110 3.36 -0.43 -2.04
CA GLY A 110 3.71 -1.68 -1.38
C GLY A 110 3.57 -2.84 -2.35
N GLY A 111 4.57 -3.71 -2.45
CA GLY A 111 4.56 -4.83 -3.38
C GLY A 111 5.95 -5.20 -3.86
N ILE A 112 6.06 -5.56 -5.13
CA ILE A 112 7.32 -5.98 -5.74
C ILE A 112 7.69 -4.98 -6.83
N GLN A 113 8.88 -4.40 -6.73
CA GLN A 113 9.39 -3.48 -7.73
C GLN A 113 9.73 -4.22 -9.04
N ALA A 114 9.31 -3.66 -10.17
CA ALA A 114 9.64 -4.20 -11.49
C ALA A 114 11.16 -4.15 -11.77
N GLY A 115 11.68 -5.10 -12.54
CA GLY A 115 13.10 -5.17 -12.89
C GLY A 115 13.97 -5.81 -11.81
N MET A 116 13.40 -6.28 -10.70
CA MET A 116 14.12 -6.97 -9.65
C MET A 116 14.51 -8.39 -10.08
N LYS A 117 15.68 -8.50 -10.70
CA LYS A 117 16.30 -9.80 -11.00
C LYS A 117 16.64 -10.51 -9.70
N VAL A 118 16.24 -11.77 -9.59
CA VAL A 118 16.68 -12.64 -8.50
C VAL A 118 17.47 -13.79 -9.12
N GLY A 119 18.80 -13.76 -8.95
CA GLY A 119 19.72 -14.69 -9.61
C GLY A 119 19.49 -16.15 -9.20
N GLY A 120 19.72 -17.09 -10.11
CA GLY A 120 19.83 -18.52 -9.76
C GLY A 120 18.52 -19.24 -9.42
N THR A 121 17.42 -18.98 -10.12
CA THR A 121 16.26 -19.89 -10.07
C THR A 121 15.55 -19.89 -11.41
N SER A 122 15.91 -20.88 -12.23
CA SER A 122 15.10 -21.29 -13.35
C SER A 122 13.71 -21.69 -12.90
N TRP A 123 12.69 -20.99 -13.38
CA TRP A 123 11.29 -21.43 -13.23
C TRP A 123 11.04 -22.83 -13.84
N PHE A 124 11.90 -23.31 -14.74
CA PHE A 124 11.76 -24.65 -15.33
C PHE A 124 12.27 -25.79 -14.46
N GLY A 125 12.69 -25.54 -13.21
CA GLY A 125 13.22 -26.59 -12.33
C GLY A 125 14.61 -27.10 -12.76
N LYS A 126 15.36 -26.25 -13.46
CA LYS A 126 16.75 -26.51 -13.87
C LYS A 126 17.77 -25.88 -12.91
N GLY A 127 17.34 -25.41 -11.73
CA GLY A 127 18.20 -24.63 -10.84
C GLY A 127 18.87 -23.45 -11.51
N ASP A 128 20.18 -23.39 -11.40
CA ASP A 128 21.02 -22.37 -12.02
C ASP A 128 21.13 -22.49 -13.55
N LYS A 129 20.60 -23.57 -14.15
CA LYS A 129 20.73 -23.89 -15.59
C LYS A 129 19.54 -23.48 -16.46
N GLY A 130 18.63 -22.65 -15.96
CA GLY A 130 17.53 -22.13 -16.78
C GLY A 130 17.36 -20.63 -16.64
N HIS A 131 16.57 -20.06 -17.55
CA HIS A 131 16.44 -18.61 -17.67
C HIS A 131 16.06 -17.96 -16.35
N ILE A 132 16.85 -16.97 -15.95
CA ILE A 132 16.59 -16.12 -14.80
C ILE A 132 15.29 -15.37 -15.06
N VAL A 133 14.32 -15.52 -14.16
CA VAL A 133 13.03 -14.83 -14.24
C VAL A 133 13.04 -13.70 -13.23
N ASP A 134 12.59 -12.51 -13.65
CA ASP A 134 12.31 -11.39 -12.75
C ASP A 134 11.24 -11.81 -11.72
N ILE A 135 11.47 -11.51 -10.44
CA ILE A 135 10.52 -11.87 -9.39
C ILE A 135 9.17 -11.17 -9.57
N ALA A 136 9.15 -9.97 -10.17
CA ALA A 136 7.93 -9.28 -10.56
C ALA A 136 7.17 -10.05 -11.65
N GLN A 137 7.90 -10.67 -12.59
CA GLN A 137 7.30 -11.53 -13.62
C GLN A 137 6.72 -12.81 -13.00
N TYR A 138 7.42 -13.40 -12.02
CA TYR A 138 6.90 -14.53 -11.27
C TYR A 138 5.62 -14.17 -10.50
N ALA A 139 5.63 -13.05 -9.78
CA ALA A 139 4.47 -12.51 -9.08
C ALA A 139 3.27 -12.31 -10.03
N ARG A 140 3.52 -11.74 -11.21
CA ARG A 140 2.50 -11.54 -12.25
C ARG A 140 1.89 -12.86 -12.73
N TRP A 141 2.69 -13.90 -12.93
CA TRP A 141 2.18 -15.22 -13.33
C TRP A 141 1.38 -15.92 -12.23
N LEU A 142 1.73 -15.70 -10.96
CA LEU A 142 0.88 -16.14 -9.87
C LEU A 142 -0.44 -15.38 -9.89
N GLU A 143 -0.40 -14.05 -10.04
CA GLU A 143 -1.59 -13.22 -9.99
C GLU A 143 -2.60 -13.54 -11.11
N PHE A 144 -2.14 -13.64 -12.35
CA PHE A 144 -3.02 -13.76 -13.52
C PHE A 144 -3.01 -15.13 -14.20
N GLY A 145 -2.12 -16.02 -13.76
CA GLY A 145 -1.89 -17.29 -14.46
C GLY A 145 -1.17 -17.11 -15.80
N ARG A 146 -1.05 -18.21 -16.53
CA ARG A 146 -0.52 -18.31 -17.91
C ARG A 146 -1.01 -19.60 -18.56
N ARG A 147 -0.76 -19.79 -19.86
CA ARG A 147 -1.25 -20.94 -20.66
C ARG A 147 -1.17 -22.32 -19.99
N ARG A 148 -0.14 -22.58 -19.16
CA ARG A 148 0.06 -23.86 -18.47
C ARG A 148 0.06 -23.76 -16.93
N GLN A 149 -0.44 -22.67 -16.36
CA GLN A 149 -0.48 -22.47 -14.92
C GLN A 149 -1.72 -21.65 -14.55
N PRO A 150 -2.63 -22.19 -13.72
CA PRO A 150 -3.78 -21.44 -13.27
C PRO A 150 -3.35 -20.24 -12.41
N ALA A 151 -4.18 -19.20 -12.40
CA ALA A 151 -4.02 -18.06 -11.50
C ALA A 151 -4.12 -18.51 -10.03
N ARG A 152 -3.30 -17.89 -9.20
CA ARG A 152 -3.18 -18.03 -7.75
C ARG A 152 -2.98 -16.62 -7.19
N PRO A 153 -4.03 -15.79 -7.21
CA PRO A 153 -3.91 -14.39 -6.84
C PRO A 153 -3.44 -14.24 -5.39
N LEU A 154 -2.42 -13.40 -5.22
CA LEU A 154 -1.80 -13.08 -3.93
C LEU A 154 -2.00 -11.61 -3.59
N PHE A 155 -2.10 -10.76 -4.61
CA PHE A 155 -2.14 -9.32 -4.45
C PHE A 155 -3.58 -8.79 -4.47
N GLN A 156 -4.40 -9.13 -5.46
CA GLN A 156 -5.73 -8.53 -5.61
C GLN A 156 -6.65 -8.73 -4.39
N PRO A 157 -6.84 -9.94 -3.82
CA PRO A 157 -7.66 -10.09 -2.61
C PRO A 157 -7.10 -9.28 -1.44
N THR A 158 -5.77 -9.23 -1.31
CA THR A 158 -5.07 -8.43 -0.30
C THR A 158 -5.29 -6.93 -0.50
N THR A 159 -5.32 -6.45 -1.74
CA THR A 159 -5.62 -5.05 -2.07
C THR A 159 -7.02 -4.67 -1.61
N VAL A 160 -8.01 -5.53 -1.88
CA VAL A 160 -9.39 -5.29 -1.47
C VAL A 160 -9.53 -5.30 0.06
N GLU A 161 -8.87 -6.24 0.73
CA GLU A 161 -8.83 -6.30 2.20
C GLU A 161 -8.19 -5.04 2.80
N TYR A 162 -7.03 -4.65 2.28
CA TYR A 162 -6.32 -3.48 2.77
C TYR A 162 -7.10 -2.19 2.57
N TRP A 163 -7.76 -2.04 1.42
CA TRP A 163 -8.59 -0.87 1.12
C TRP A 163 -9.74 -0.71 2.12
N LYS A 164 -10.39 -1.82 2.51
CA LYS A 164 -11.54 -1.79 3.42
C LYS A 164 -11.15 -1.49 4.86
N GLU A 165 -10.01 -2.02 5.32
CA GLU A 165 -9.65 -1.98 6.73
C GLU A 165 -8.41 -1.11 7.00
N GLY A 166 -7.28 -1.45 6.37
CA GLY A 166 -6.00 -0.82 6.63
C GLY A 166 -5.95 0.66 6.23
N PHE A 167 -6.43 0.97 5.02
CA PHE A 167 -6.43 2.34 4.50
C PHE A 167 -7.33 3.26 5.35
N VAL A 168 -8.54 2.79 5.69
CA VAL A 168 -9.49 3.52 6.54
C VAL A 168 -8.89 3.79 7.92
N LYS A 169 -8.26 2.78 8.53
CA LYS A 169 -7.60 2.91 9.84
C LYS A 169 -6.51 4.00 9.81
N ARG A 170 -5.63 4.00 8.81
CA ARG A 170 -4.55 5.00 8.68
C ARG A 170 -5.07 6.41 8.40
N GLY A 171 -6.17 6.52 7.64
CA GLY A 171 -6.89 7.78 7.46
C GLY A 171 -7.41 8.33 8.80
N ALA A 172 -8.07 7.49 9.60
CA ALA A 172 -8.60 7.87 10.91
C ALA A 172 -7.48 8.30 11.89
N GLU A 173 -6.38 7.55 11.97
CA GLU A 173 -5.22 7.91 12.80
C GLU A 173 -4.65 9.29 12.41
N SER A 174 -4.54 9.56 11.10
CA SER A 174 -3.98 10.83 10.61
C SER A 174 -4.93 12.00 10.89
N LEU A 175 -6.25 11.79 10.76
CA LEU A 175 -7.25 12.77 11.17
C LEU A 175 -7.22 13.05 12.67
N GLN A 176 -7.02 12.02 13.50
CA GLN A 176 -6.87 12.20 14.95
C GLN A 176 -5.66 13.05 15.30
N LYS A 177 -4.51 12.82 14.65
CA LYS A 177 -3.31 13.66 14.84
C LYS A 177 -3.57 15.12 14.46
N ILE A 178 -4.23 15.37 13.33
CA ILE A 178 -4.57 16.73 12.89
C ILE A 178 -5.52 17.40 13.89
N LYS A 179 -6.56 16.69 14.34
CA LYS A 179 -7.51 17.18 15.34
C LYS A 179 -6.84 17.45 16.71
N GLY A 180 -5.88 16.62 17.10
CA GLY A 180 -5.15 16.75 18.35
C GLY A 180 -4.32 18.04 18.44
N VAL A 181 -3.94 18.61 17.30
CA VAL A 181 -3.17 19.87 17.23
C VAL A 181 -4.05 21.11 17.41
N TRP A 182 -5.36 20.97 17.20
CA TRP A 182 -6.34 22.06 17.37
C TRP A 182 -6.69 22.32 18.83
N LYS A 183 -6.56 21.30 19.69
CA LYS A 183 -6.74 21.41 21.14
C LYS A 183 -5.51 22.07 21.77
#